data_AF-A0A2V5LR96-F1
#
_entry.id   AF-A0A2V5LR96-F1
#
_cell.length_a   1.000
_cell.length_b   1.000
_cell.length_c   1.000
_cell.angle_alpha   90.00
_cell.angle_beta   90.00
_cell.angle_gamma   90.00
#
_symmetry.space_group_name_H-M   'P 1'
#
loop_
_entity.id
_entity.type
_entity.pdbx_description
1 polymer ?
#
loop_
_entity_poly.entity_id
_entity_poly.type
_entity_poly.pdbx_seq_one_letter_code
_entity_poly.pdbx_strand_id
1 'polypeptide(L)' 'MAAVELTDADLVARVLADDDQHAFGELVRRHQSSVRGLLRQLTRTDLALADDLAQEAFLRAYKNIRNFRGEAR' A
#
# COMPACT_ATOMS: atom_id res chain seq x y z
N MET A 1 28.30 -0.58 -2.27
CA MET A 1 27.47 0.61 -2.62
C MET A 1 26.20 0.50 -1.80
N ALA A 2 25.91 1.45 -0.91
CA ALA A 2 24.62 1.46 -0.22
C ALA A 2 23.54 1.77 -1.27
N ALA A 3 22.60 0.85 -1.47
CA ALA A 3 21.43 1.13 -2.27
C ALA A 3 20.69 2.30 -1.60
N VAL A 4 20.36 3.33 -2.37
CA VAL A 4 19.51 4.42 -1.88
C VAL A 4 18.15 3.82 -1.58
N GLU A 5 17.77 3.76 -0.30
CA GLU A 5 16.42 3.37 0.11
C GLU A 5 15.44 4.42 -0.39
N LEU A 6 14.49 3.99 -1.22
CA LEU A 6 13.46 4.86 -1.77
C LEU A 6 12.44 5.18 -0.68
N THR A 7 12.04 6.44 -0.57
CA THR A 7 10.93 6.83 0.29
C THR A 7 9.60 6.36 -0.32
N ASP A 8 8.53 6.35 0.48
CA ASP A 8 7.20 6.04 -0.06
C ASP A 8 6.77 7.05 -1.13
N ALA A 9 7.19 8.32 -1.00
CA ALA A 9 6.95 9.33 -2.02
C ALA A 9 7.67 9.01 -3.33
N ASP A 10 8.92 8.52 -3.27
CA ASP A 10 9.67 8.09 -4.45
C ASP A 10 9.01 6.87 -5.12
N LEU A 11 8.55 5.91 -4.31
CA LEU A 11 7.83 4.75 -4.83
C LEU A 11 6.52 5.16 -5.50
N VAL A 12 5.71 6.02 -4.86
CA VAL A 12 4.47 6.56 -5.45
C VAL A 12 4.78 7.30 -6.77
N ALA A 13 5.83 8.12 -6.81
CA ALA A 13 6.21 8.83 -8.03
C ALA A 13 6.52 7.87 -9.19
N ARG A 14 7.19 6.74 -8.93
CA ARG A 14 7.43 5.69 -9.94
C ARG A 14 6.15 5.02 -10.42
N VAL A 15 5.22 4.72 -9.51
CA VAL A 15 3.92 4.16 -9.90
C VAL A 15 3.14 5.15 -10.79
N LEU A 16 3.20 6.44 -10.46
CA LEU A 16 2.52 7.49 -11.22
C LEU A 16 3.13 7.73 -12.61
N ALA A 17 4.46 7.66 -12.72
CA ALA A 17 5.18 7.92 -13.96
C ALA A 17 5.09 6.73 -14.94
N ASP A 18 5.38 5.52 -14.46
CA ASP A 18 5.67 4.37 -15.31
C ASP A 18 4.74 3.17 -15.07
N ASP A 19 3.70 3.33 -14.24
CA ASP A 19 2.85 2.22 -13.77
C ASP A 19 3.68 1.09 -13.12
N ASP A 20 4.76 1.47 -12.42
CA ASP A 20 5.74 0.56 -11.82
C ASP A 20 5.10 -0.32 -10.74
N GLN A 21 4.72 -1.54 -11.12
CA GLN A 21 4.12 -2.53 -10.22
C GLN A 21 5.08 -2.98 -9.12
N HIS A 22 6.40 -2.95 -9.35
CA HIS A 22 7.37 -3.30 -8.31
C HIS A 22 7.43 -2.21 -7.24
N ALA A 23 7.37 -0.94 -7.63
CA ALA A 23 7.30 0.17 -6.69
C ALA A 23 6.03 0.10 -5.82
N PHE A 24 4.88 -0.24 -6.41
CA PHE A 24 3.65 -0.46 -5.64
C PHE A 24 3.76 -1.70 -4.73
N GLY A 25 4.39 -2.78 -5.21
CA GLY A 25 4.66 -3.97 -4.41
C GLY A 25 5.47 -3.68 -3.15
N GLU A 26 6.46 -2.78 -3.23
CA GLU A 26 7.23 -2.34 -2.06
C GLU A 26 6.37 -1.51 -1.08
N LEU A 27 5.48 -0.65 -1.58
CA LEU A 27 4.50 0.05 -0.73
C LEU A 27 3.61 -0.97 0.01
N VAL A 28 3.08 -1.98 -0.68
CA VAL A 28 2.29 -3.05 -0.07
C VAL A 28 3.12 -3.78 1.00
N ARG A 29 4.35 -4.16 0.70
CA ARG A 29 5.23 -4.89 1.63
C ARG A 29 5.47 -4.09 2.91
N ARG A 30 5.65 -2.77 2.81
CA ARG A 30 5.87 -1.86 3.94
C ARG A 30 4.62 -1.67 4.81
N HIS A 31 3.43 -1.61 4.19
CA HIS A 31 2.18 -1.24 4.87
C HIS A 31 1.26 -2.41 5.24
N GLN A 32 1.44 -3.60 4.66
CA GLN A 32 0.54 -4.75 4.84
C GLN A 32 0.32 -5.14 6.30
N SER A 33 1.35 -5.08 7.15
CA SER A 33 1.25 -5.47 8.56
C SER A 33 0.34 -4.53 9.33
N SER A 34 0.50 -3.21 9.12
CA SER A 34 -0.32 -2.17 9.76
C SER A 34 -1.77 -2.23 9.29
N VAL A 35 -1.98 -2.37 7.97
CA VAL A 35 -3.32 -2.49 7.37
C VAL A 35 -4.05 -3.73 7.90
N ARG A 36 -3.40 -4.90 7.91
CA ARG A 36 -3.97 -6.13 8.46
C ARG A 36 -4.24 -6.01 9.96
N GLY A 37 -3.35 -5.38 10.73
CA GLY A 37 -3.55 -5.14 12.16
C GLY A 37 -4.81 -4.33 12.45
N LEU A 38 -4.99 -3.22 11.73
CA LEU A 38 -6.19 -2.39 11.82
C LEU A 38 -7.45 -3.17 11.43
N LEU A 39 -7.40 -3.88 10.29
CA LEU A 39 -8.56 -4.62 9.79
C LEU A 39 -8.96 -5.75 10.74
N ARG A 40 -8.00 -6.46 11.35
CA ARG A 40 -8.30 -7.47 12.38
C ARG A 40 -9.04 -6.87 13.57
N GLN A 41 -8.66 -5.67 14.01
CA GLN A 41 -9.38 -4.98 15.08
C GLN A 41 -10.82 -4.64 14.66
N LEU A 42 -11.02 -4.17 13.42
CA LEU A 42 -12.33 -3.81 12.88
C LEU A 42 -13.22 -5.03 12.60
N THR A 43 -12.64 -6.17 12.23
CA THR A 43 -13.34 -7.43 11.95
C THR A 43 -13.53 -8.31 13.18
N ARG A 44 -13.29 -7.79 14.40
CA ARG A 44 -13.37 -8.56 15.65
C ARG A 44 -12.50 -9.82 15.65
N THR A 45 -11.30 -9.72 15.08
CA THR A 45 -10.29 -10.79 14.97
C THR A 45 -10.64 -11.90 13.97
N ASP A 46 -11.57 -11.65 13.03
CA ASP A 46 -11.71 -12.53 11.86
C ASP A 46 -10.52 -12.31 10.92
N LEU A 47 -9.61 -13.30 10.90
CA LEU A 47 -8.36 -13.25 10.15
C LEU A 47 -8.57 -13.37 8.64
N ALA A 48 -9.49 -14.24 8.21
CA ALA A 48 -9.74 -14.47 6.79
C ALA A 48 -10.39 -13.23 6.17
N LEU A 49 -11.41 -12.68 6.84
CA LEU A 49 -12.05 -11.44 6.39
C LEU A 49 -11.08 -10.26 6.39
N ALA A 50 -10.20 -10.15 7.39
CA ALA A 50 -9.20 -9.09 7.42
C ALA A 50 -8.19 -9.18 6.27
N ASP A 51 -7.76 -10.40 5.91
CA ASP A 51 -6.83 -10.61 4.80
C ASP A 51 -7.49 -10.31 3.44
N ASP A 52 -8.76 -10.67 3.25
CA ASP A 52 -9.53 -10.33 2.04
C ASP A 52 -9.74 -8.81 1.92
N LEU A 53 -10.12 -8.15 3.02
CA LEU A 53 -10.26 -6.69 3.06
C LEU A 53 -8.94 -5.96 2.80
N ALA A 54 -7.81 -6.50 3.29
CA ALA A 54 -6.50 -5.92 3.05
C ALA A 54 -6.14 -5.97 1.56
N GLN A 55 -6.39 -7.12 0.91
CA GLN A 55 -6.18 -7.27 -0.53
C GLN A 55 -7.04 -6.29 -1.33
N GLU A 56 -8.35 -6.25 -1.04
CA GLU A 56 -9.29 -5.32 -1.67
C GLU A 56 -8.85 -3.85 -1.49
N ALA A 57 -8.38 -3.48 -0.29
CA ALA A 57 -7.89 -2.14 -0.01
C ALA A 57 -6.66 -1.77 -0.87
N PHE A 58 -5.68 -2.66 -0.98
CA PHE A 58 -4.51 -2.42 -1.82
C PHE A 58 -4.85 -2.37 -3.32
N LEU A 59 -5.76 -3.24 -3.79
CA LEU A 59 -6.23 -3.19 -5.17
C LEU A 59 -6.95 -1.87 -5.48
N ARG A 60 -7.77 -1.37 -4.55
CA ARG A 60 -8.42 -0.06 -4.66
C ARG A 60 -7.41 1.09 -4.62
N ALA A 61 -6.41 1.01 -3.74
CA ALA A 61 -5.34 1.99 -3.67
C ALA A 61 -4.56 2.07 -4.99
N TYR A 62 -4.18 0.92 -5.56
CA TYR A 62 -3.50 0.87 -6.87
C TYR A 62 -4.34 1.49 -7.98
N LYS A 63 -5.62 1.11 -8.09
CA LYS A 63 -6.55 1.66 -9.09
C LYS A 63 -6.75 3.17 -8.97
N ASN A 64 -6.66 3.72 -7.75
CA ASN A 64 -6.88 5.14 -7.47
C ASN A 64 -5.58 5.93 -7.27
N ILE A 65 -4.40 5.30 -7.40
CA ILE A 65 -3.13 5.96 -7.07
C ILE A 65 -2.89 7.20 -7.91
N ARG A 66 -3.37 7.22 -9.16
CA ARG A 66 -3.30 8.40 -10.05
C ARG A 66 -4.06 9.62 -9.54
N ASN A 67 -5.02 9.42 -8.64
CA ASN A 67 -5.77 10.50 -8.01
C ASN A 67 -5.16 10.92 -6.65
N PHE A 68 -4.09 10.27 -6.22
CA PHE A 68 -3.43 10.56 -4.95
C PHE A 68 -2.68 11.89 -5.04
N ARG A 69 -2.99 12.82 -4.14
CA ARG A 69 -2.37 14.16 -4.09
C ARG A 69 -1.27 14.30 -3.05
N GLY A 70 -1.04 13.29 -2.20
CA GLY A 70 -0.04 13.38 -1.13
C GLY A 70 -0.37 14.38 -0.01
N GLU A 71 -1.62 14.84 0.07
CA GLU A 71 -2.04 15.91 1.00
C GLU A 71 -2.46 15.39 2.39
N ALA A 72 -2.63 14.08 2.57
CA ALA A 72 -2.97 13.47 3.85
C ALA A 72 -1.72 13.30 4.73
N ARG A 73 -1.78 13.82 5.97
CA ARG A 73 -0.75 13.65 7.01
C ARG A 73 -1.10 12.55 7.99
#